data_AF-A0A2H5E391-F1
#
_entry.id   AF-A0A2H5E391-F1
#
_cell.length_a   1.000
_cell.length_b   1.000
_cell.length_c   1.000
_cell.angle_alpha   90.00
_cell.angle_beta   90.00
_cell.angle_gamma   90.00
#
_symmetry.space_group_name_H-M   'P 1'
#
loop_
_entity.id
_entity.type
_entity.pdbx_description
1 polymer ?
#
loop_
_entity_poly.entity_id
_entity_poly.type
_entity_poly.pdbx_seq_one_letter_code
_entity_poly.pdbx_strand_id
1 'polypeptide(L)'
;MVGDIVRYSDGTEAKIISGAGVAGLVWDRPMAIVGSELDNGDRIIGPIHNDSTITQFADEPPIEGLLDPAYMPKLYEDGQHG
;
A
#
# COMPACT_ATOMS: atom_id res chain seq x y z
N MET A 1 2.31 4.53 4.46
CA MET A 1 1.52 3.28 4.52
C MET A 1 0.13 3.54 3.97
N VAL A 2 -0.59 2.49 3.54
CA VAL A 2 -2.02 2.63 3.26
C VAL A 2 -2.71 3.12 4.53
N GLY A 3 -3.51 4.17 4.39
CA GLY A 3 -4.16 4.87 5.47
C GLY A 3 -3.48 6.16 5.94
N ASP A 4 -2.21 6.38 5.57
CA ASP A 4 -1.50 7.61 5.95
C ASP A 4 -1.97 8.81 5.11
N ILE A 5 -1.80 10.00 5.67
CA ILE A 5 -2.19 11.28 5.05
C ILE A 5 -0.98 11.92 4.36
N VAL A 6 -1.16 12.26 3.09
CA VAL A 6 -0.26 13.09 2.29
C VAL A 6 -0.73 14.54 2.40
N ARG A 7 0.24 15.44 2.63
CA ARG A 7 0.03 16.89 2.69
C ARG A 7 0.65 17.55 1.48
N TYR A 8 -0.14 18.35 0.78
CA TYR A 8 0.31 19.14 -0.36
C TYR A 8 0.76 20.54 0.06
N SER A 9 1.51 21.21 -0.81
CA SER A 9 2.04 22.56 -0.55
C SER A 9 0.97 23.63 -0.46
N ASP A 10 -0.20 23.39 -1.06
CA ASP A 10 -1.37 24.27 -0.98
C ASP A 10 -2.18 24.07 0.31
N GLY A 11 -1.75 23.15 1.19
CA GLY A 11 -2.41 22.83 2.45
C GLY A 11 -3.52 21.78 2.33
N THR A 12 -3.79 21.25 1.12
CA THR A 12 -4.73 20.14 0.96
C THR A 12 -4.14 18.84 1.47
N GLU A 13 -5.02 17.90 1.80
CA GLU A 13 -4.67 16.58 2.30
C GLU A 13 -5.37 15.50 1.45
N ALA A 14 -4.67 14.38 1.25
CA ALA A 14 -5.24 13.18 0.63
C ALA A 14 -4.75 11.95 1.39
N LYS A 15 -5.54 10.87 1.35
CA LYS A 15 -5.24 9.61 2.04
C LYS A 15 -4.73 8.58 1.05
N ILE A 16 -3.66 7.87 1.41
CA ILE A 16 -3.16 6.74 0.61
C ILE A 16 -4.15 5.58 0.75
N ILE A 17 -4.70 5.09 -0.36
CA ILE A 17 -5.75 4.05 -0.36
C ILE A 17 -5.30 2.71 -0.96
N SER A 18 -4.20 2.66 -1.70
CA SER A 18 -3.66 1.39 -2.23
C SER A 18 -2.16 1.23 -2.01
N GLY A 19 -1.63 0.01 -2.15
CA GLY A 19 -0.26 -0.31 -1.78
C GLY A 19 0.21 -1.68 -2.23
N ALA A 20 1.13 -2.28 -1.48
CA ALA A 20 1.76 -3.56 -1.80
C ALA A 20 0.83 -4.79 -1.71
N GLY A 21 -0.41 -4.64 -1.22
CA GLY A 21 -1.28 -5.79 -0.94
C GLY A 21 -0.64 -6.75 0.07
N VAL A 22 -0.83 -8.06 -0.16
CA VAL A 22 -0.21 -9.12 0.67
C VAL A 22 1.32 -9.18 0.55
N ALA A 23 1.92 -8.59 -0.50
CA ALA A 23 3.35 -8.68 -0.74
C ALA A 23 4.21 -7.80 0.20
N GLY A 24 3.59 -6.91 0.98
CA GLY A 24 4.31 -6.04 1.88
C GLY A 24 3.43 -5.46 2.97
N LEU A 25 3.23 -6.23 4.05
CA LEU A 25 2.48 -5.80 5.24
C LEU A 25 3.44 -5.35 6.35
N VAL A 26 3.16 -4.20 6.95
CA VAL A 26 3.84 -3.72 8.17
C VAL A 26 2.75 -3.27 9.16
N TRP A 27 2.75 -3.85 10.36
CA TRP A 27 1.67 -3.62 11.35
C TRP A 27 0.26 -3.78 10.74
N ASP A 28 0.04 -4.91 10.06
CA ASP A 28 -1.23 -5.27 9.39
C ASP A 28 -1.74 -4.26 8.36
N ARG A 29 -0.85 -3.39 7.85
CA ARG A 29 -1.17 -2.42 6.80
C ARG A 29 -0.26 -2.62 5.60
N PRO A 30 -0.78 -2.52 4.36
CA PRO A 30 0.08 -2.55 3.19
C PRO A 30 1.03 -1.35 3.17
N MET A 31 2.27 -1.60 2.80
CA MET A 31 3.22 -0.55 2.49
C MET A 31 2.72 0.24 1.28
N ALA A 32 2.88 1.57 1.36
CA ALA A 32 2.65 2.43 0.20
C ALA A 32 3.88 2.33 -0.73
N ILE A 33 3.65 2.20 -2.02
CA ILE A 33 4.70 2.02 -3.03
C ILE A 33 4.47 2.98 -4.20
N VAL A 34 5.46 3.12 -5.08
CA VAL A 34 5.25 3.84 -6.35
C VAL A 34 4.13 3.16 -7.14
N GLY A 35 3.15 3.95 -7.59
CA GLY A 35 1.91 3.48 -8.21
C GLY A 35 0.70 3.46 -7.27
N SER A 36 0.90 3.53 -5.95
CA SER A 36 -0.18 3.66 -4.97
C SER A 36 -1.09 4.85 -5.27
N GLU A 37 -2.39 4.64 -5.14
CA GLU A 37 -3.44 5.63 -5.35
C GLU A 37 -3.78 6.37 -4.06
N LEU A 38 -4.16 7.64 -4.22
CA LEU A 38 -4.70 8.52 -3.19
C LEU A 38 -6.21 8.71 -3.41
N ASP A 39 -6.96 8.99 -2.35
CA ASP A 39 -8.42 9.20 -2.41
C ASP A 39 -8.86 10.40 -3.26
N ASN A 40 -7.94 11.31 -3.59
CA ASN A 40 -8.14 12.42 -4.50
C ASN A 40 -7.87 12.06 -5.99
N GLY A 41 -7.48 10.81 -6.27
CA GLY A 41 -7.14 10.31 -7.62
C GLY A 41 -5.66 10.44 -8.01
N ASP A 42 -4.82 11.02 -7.15
CA ASP A 42 -3.38 11.13 -7.40
C ASP A 42 -2.65 9.80 -7.18
N ARG A 43 -1.40 9.74 -7.63
CA ARG A 43 -0.54 8.56 -7.46
C ARG A 43 0.84 8.91 -6.91
N ILE A 44 1.36 8.03 -6.07
CA ILE A 44 2.76 8.10 -5.62
C ILE A 44 3.67 7.80 -6.81
N ILE A 45 4.50 8.78 -7.20
CA ILE A 45 5.44 8.65 -8.31
C ILE A 45 6.91 8.52 -7.87
N GLY A 46 7.20 8.61 -6.58
CA GLY A 46 8.56 8.45 -6.06
C GLY A 46 8.83 9.23 -4.77
N PRO A 47 10.13 9.41 -4.43
CA PRO A 47 11.29 8.87 -5.13
C PRO A 47 11.31 7.34 -5.12
N ILE A 48 11.90 6.72 -6.15
CA ILE A 48 12.14 5.28 -6.14
C ILE A 48 13.33 5.02 -5.22
N HIS A 49 13.11 4.28 -4.14
CA HIS A 49 14.17 3.75 -3.30
C HIS A 49 14.56 2.37 -3.85
N ASN A 50 15.83 2.17 -4.20
CA ASN A 50 16.32 0.89 -4.76
C ASN A 50 16.50 -0.21 -3.70
N ASP A 51 16.03 0.00 -2.47
CA ASP A 51 16.22 -0.93 -1.37
C ASP A 51 15.26 -2.13 -1.43
N SER A 52 14.14 -2.03 -2.15
CA SER A 52 13.13 -3.10 -2.26
C SER A 52 12.30 -2.98 -3.54
N THR A 53 11.92 -4.11 -4.14
CA THR A 53 11.04 -4.16 -5.33
C THR A 53 10.09 -5.35 -5.23
N ILE A 54 8.84 -5.15 -5.63
CA ILE A 54 7.85 -6.23 -5.78
C ILE A 54 7.83 -6.63 -7.25
N THR A 55 8.08 -7.90 -7.53
CA THR A 55 8.05 -8.47 -8.89
C THR A 55 6.93 -9.49 -8.97
N GLN A 56 6.06 -9.36 -9.97
CA GLN A 56 5.03 -10.34 -10.32
C GLN A 56 5.36 -10.88 -11.70
N PHE A 57 5.57 -12.18 -11.81
CA PHE A 57 5.79 -12.82 -13.10
C PHE A 57 4.45 -13.12 -13.76
N ALA A 58 4.40 -13.06 -15.10
CA ALA A 58 3.15 -13.17 -15.86
C ALA A 58 2.52 -14.59 -15.80
N ASP A 59 3.31 -15.59 -15.43
CA ASP A 59 2.91 -16.98 -15.24
C ASP A 59 2.50 -17.30 -13.79
N GLU A 60 2.61 -16.34 -12.88
CA GLU A 60 2.17 -16.46 -11.50
C GLU A 60 0.76 -15.87 -11.31
N PRO A 61 -0.02 -16.38 -10.34
CA PRO A 61 -1.25 -15.73 -9.93
C PRO A 61 -0.99 -14.27 -9.51
N PRO A 62 -1.94 -13.34 -9.77
CA PRO A 62 -1.83 -11.98 -9.29
C PRO A 62 -1.64 -11.93 -7.77
N ILE A 63 -0.71 -11.09 -7.33
CA ILE A 63 -0.50 -10.75 -5.93
C ILE A 63 -1.80 -10.11 -5.42
N GLU A 64 -2.40 -10.74 -4.43
CA GLU A 64 -3.63 -10.28 -3.82
C GLU A 64 -3.46 -8.86 -3.25
N GLY A 65 -4.32 -7.94 -3.70
CA GLY A 65 -4.34 -6.58 -3.20
C GLY A 65 -3.25 -5.65 -3.73
N LEU A 66 -2.40 -6.10 -4.64
CA LEU A 66 -1.36 -5.25 -5.22
C LEU A 66 -2.00 -4.08 -5.97
N LEU A 67 -1.73 -2.87 -5.49
CA LEU A 67 -2.28 -1.59 -5.99
C LEU A 67 -3.82 -1.53 -6.01
N ASP A 68 -4.50 -2.42 -5.31
CA ASP A 68 -5.96 -2.46 -5.21
C ASP A 68 -6.44 -1.60 -4.03
N PRO A 69 -7.21 -0.51 -4.26
CA PRO A 69 -7.75 0.31 -3.18
C PRO A 69 -8.82 -0.39 -2.32
N ALA A 70 -9.43 -1.46 -2.83
CA ALA A 70 -10.42 -2.24 -2.11
C ALA A 70 -9.79 -3.30 -1.20
N TYR A 71 -8.47 -3.47 -1.27
CA TYR A 71 -7.78 -4.47 -0.48
C TYR A 71 -7.79 -4.14 1.01
N MET A 72 -8.40 -5.03 1.78
CA MET A 72 -8.36 -5.03 3.23
C MET A 72 -7.59 -6.27 3.67
N PRO A 73 -6.40 -6.13 4.28
CA PRO A 73 -5.71 -7.28 4.85
C PRO A 73 -6.60 -7.92 5.92
N LYS A 74 -6.61 -9.26 5.95
CA LYS A 74 -7.28 -9.98 7.03
C LYS A 74 -6.55 -9.62 8.32
N LEU A 75 -7.24 -8.97 9.25
CA LEU A 75 -6.76 -8.82 10.62
C LEU A 75 -6.56 -10.23 11.16
N TYR A 76 -5.32 -10.59 11.50
CA TYR A 76 -5.11 -11.71 12.40
C TYR A 76 -5.58 -11.23 13.78
N GLU A 77 -6.74 -11.71 14.23
CA GLU A 77 -7.10 -11.58 15.65
C GLU A 77 -6.00 -12.27 16.45
N ASP A 78 -5.17 -11.50 17.13
CA ASP A 78 -4.15 -12.02 18.03
C ASP A 78 -4.86 -12.62 19.26
N GLY A 79 -5.34 -13.85 19.08
CA GLY A 79 -5.54 -14.77 20.16
C GLY A 79 -4.18 -15.18 20.70
N GLN A 80 -3.85 -14.66 21.88
CA GLN A 80 -2.82 -15.14 22.80
C GLN A 80 -1.34 -14.93 22.40
N HIS A 81 -0.77 -13.88 22.97
CA HIS A 81 0.51 -14.00 23.69
C HIS A 81 0.40 -13.35 25.08
N GLY A 82 0.41 -14.23 26.10
CA GLY A 82 0.76 -13.87 27.47
C GLY A 82 2.26 -13.94 27.71
#